data_AF-A0A5C6CGS2-F1
#
_entry.id   AF-A0A5C6CGS2-F1
#
_cell.length_a   1.000
_cell.length_b   1.000
_cell.length_c   1.000
_cell.angle_alpha   90.00
_cell.angle_beta   90.00
_cell.angle_gamma   90.00
#
_symmetry.space_group_name_H-M   'P 1'
#
loop_
_entity.id
_entity.type
_entity.pdbx_description
1 polymer ?
#
loop_
_entity_poly.entity_id
_entity_poly.type
_entity_poly.pdbx_seq_one_letter_code
_entity_poly.pdbx_strand_id
1 'polypeptide(L)'
;MPRPFCPHSLSFRVLVPALMLAVSLVSSLQAIQITLDYTLDAYNENWFNSGTPAGQARRAAVDTAAAFLSAIITNDDWNSLSSFSGSIGLSDIDASTIVDLAGNTVSGTAENDGRGFSYTIPTSNRSTVAANEYIIYVGAFEFDFGTTAHAKAIWDGSDRRNAAGFALTEFNTWGGQINFDTGNNWFTGLNPGIDPTDDYGVQDPNKMPTVDITTDNWDWNTSSDSWKGFQLSTLDLSANNRTDLYATALHEMLHALGGSTSNMPIYVGVNGGGNFTGENLMTVYGGPVPGSGGHFAQNVQSRVWDSDNIISEALLDPNSTSGVRKYLTEVDAALLKDLGYQVLDKFSPADFNLDGLVNADDLSKWQTAYGVDNSADADGDGDTDGADFLVWQREMGAFSTLASNSTAVPEPSGMILLVCAVTLCVQHSFSRKPKAT
;
A
#
# COMPACT_ATOMS: atom_id res chain seq x y z
N MET A 1 -14.11 -91.46 -28.00
CA MET A 1 -14.14 -91.18 -26.55
C MET A 1 -12.70 -91.18 -26.05
N PRO A 2 -12.25 -90.28 -25.14
CA PRO A 2 -13.01 -89.54 -24.13
C PRO A 2 -12.79 -88.00 -24.11
N ARG A 3 -13.73 -87.27 -23.48
CA ARG A 3 -13.51 -86.01 -22.72
C ARG A 3 -13.34 -86.39 -21.23
N PRO A 4 -13.01 -85.51 -20.24
CA PRO A 4 -12.71 -84.06 -20.24
C PRO A 4 -11.46 -83.67 -19.40
N PHE A 5 -11.01 -82.40 -19.42
CA PHE A 5 -10.39 -81.74 -18.26
C PHE A 5 -10.57 -80.21 -18.32
N CYS A 6 -10.93 -79.65 -17.16
CA CYS A 6 -11.13 -78.24 -16.85
C CYS A 6 -9.79 -77.59 -16.46
N PRO A 7 -9.64 -76.25 -16.56
CA PRO A 7 -9.03 -75.54 -15.44
C PRO A 7 -9.73 -74.23 -15.07
N HIS A 8 -9.78 -74.00 -13.75
CA HIS A 8 -10.08 -72.72 -13.10
C HIS A 8 -8.96 -71.70 -13.35
N SER A 9 -9.30 -70.41 -13.44
CA SER A 9 -8.43 -69.35 -12.91
C SER A 9 -9.25 -68.17 -12.39
N LEU A 10 -9.00 -67.84 -11.12
CA LEU A 10 -9.61 -66.78 -10.32
C LEU A 10 -9.43 -65.38 -10.94
N SER A 11 -10.48 -64.56 -10.81
CA SER A 11 -10.41 -63.10 -11.00
C SER A 11 -9.75 -62.44 -9.79
N PHE A 12 -8.64 -61.72 -10.02
CA PHE A 12 -8.10 -60.76 -9.05
C PHE A 12 -8.71 -59.38 -9.35
N ARG A 13 -9.64 -58.92 -8.51
CA ARG A 13 -10.09 -57.52 -8.49
C ARG A 13 -9.11 -56.74 -7.62
N VAL A 14 -8.36 -55.82 -8.21
CA VAL A 14 -7.58 -54.82 -7.48
C VAL A 14 -8.55 -53.79 -6.92
N LEU A 15 -8.74 -53.81 -5.60
CA LEU A 15 -9.33 -52.68 -4.86
C LEU A 15 -8.26 -51.59 -4.79
N VAL A 16 -8.48 -50.47 -5.48
CA VAL A 16 -7.75 -49.22 -5.23
C VAL A 16 -8.44 -48.55 -4.04
N PRO A 17 -7.76 -48.32 -2.90
CA PRO A 17 -8.37 -47.59 -1.80
C PRO A 17 -8.49 -46.12 -2.22
N ALA A 18 -9.70 -45.57 -2.16
CA ALA A 18 -9.93 -44.15 -2.26
C ALA A 18 -9.35 -43.49 -1.01
N LEU A 19 -8.19 -42.85 -1.17
CA LEU A 19 -7.63 -41.95 -0.17
C LEU A 19 -8.52 -40.71 -0.14
N MET A 20 -9.45 -40.64 0.82
CA MET A 20 -10.12 -39.39 1.16
C MET A 20 -9.06 -38.43 1.71
N LEU A 21 -8.60 -37.52 0.87
CA LEU A 21 -7.86 -36.34 1.30
C LEU A 21 -8.86 -35.46 2.05
N ALA A 22 -8.83 -35.53 3.38
CA ALA A 22 -9.42 -34.48 4.19
C ALA A 22 -8.62 -33.21 3.90
N VAL A 23 -9.15 -32.35 3.02
CA VAL A 23 -8.63 -31.01 2.84
C VAL A 23 -9.02 -30.24 4.10
N SER A 24 -8.10 -30.21 5.05
CA SER A 24 -8.10 -29.18 6.08
C SER A 24 -8.11 -27.85 5.35
N LEU A 25 -9.09 -26.99 5.62
CA LEU A 25 -9.01 -25.58 5.26
C LEU A 25 -7.83 -25.01 6.04
N VAL A 26 -6.64 -25.01 5.43
CA VAL A 26 -5.53 -24.20 5.89
C VAL A 26 -5.89 -22.80 5.43
N SER A 27 -6.36 -21.96 6.36
CA SER A 27 -6.42 -20.52 6.14
C SER A 27 -5.02 -20.07 5.74
N SER A 28 -4.83 -19.60 4.51
CA SER A 28 -3.62 -18.87 4.16
C SER A 28 -3.61 -17.59 4.99
N LEU A 29 -2.63 -17.44 5.86
CA LEU A 29 -2.38 -16.22 6.63
C LEU A 29 -1.98 -15.14 5.61
N GLN A 30 -2.92 -14.32 5.14
CA GLN A 30 -2.56 -13.15 4.33
C GLN A 30 -1.97 -12.09 5.26
N ALA A 31 -0.86 -11.47 4.86
CA ALA A 31 -0.34 -10.29 5.55
C ALA A 31 -1.41 -9.16 5.59
N ILE A 32 -1.25 -8.20 6.50
CA ILE A 32 -2.17 -7.06 6.66
C ILE A 32 -2.49 -6.44 5.30
N GLN A 33 -3.77 -6.20 5.07
CA GLN A 33 -4.28 -5.46 3.92
C GLN A 33 -4.87 -4.14 4.40
N ILE A 34 -4.32 -3.01 3.93
CA ILE A 34 -4.87 -1.69 4.14
C ILE A 34 -6.01 -1.47 3.15
N THR A 35 -7.25 -1.56 3.65
CA THR A 35 -8.47 -1.36 2.86
C THR A 35 -8.93 0.09 2.97
N LEU A 36 -8.96 0.79 1.84
CA LEU A 36 -9.47 2.16 1.77
C LEU A 36 -10.99 2.21 1.56
N ASP A 37 -11.68 2.99 2.39
CA ASP A 37 -13.12 3.23 2.29
C ASP A 37 -13.41 4.69 1.91
N TYR A 38 -13.88 4.87 0.67
CA TYR A 38 -14.19 6.19 0.09
C TYR A 38 -15.67 6.57 0.22
N THR A 39 -16.46 5.85 1.02
CA THR A 39 -17.91 6.10 1.14
C THR A 39 -18.21 7.52 1.59
N LEU A 40 -17.41 8.06 2.52
CA LEU A 40 -17.58 9.42 3.02
C LEU A 40 -17.33 10.46 1.91
N ASP A 41 -16.25 10.32 1.14
CA ASP A 41 -16.02 11.15 -0.05
C ASP A 41 -17.18 11.04 -1.06
N ALA A 42 -17.61 9.81 -1.39
CA ALA A 42 -18.62 9.56 -2.41
C ALA A 42 -19.99 10.18 -2.10
N TYR A 43 -20.36 10.33 -0.82
CA TYR A 43 -21.59 10.99 -0.39
C TYR A 43 -21.48 12.51 -0.31
N ASN A 44 -20.28 13.07 -0.37
CA ASN A 44 -20.01 14.50 -0.29
C ASN A 44 -19.47 15.02 -1.63
N GLU A 45 -18.21 15.47 -1.68
CA GLU A 45 -17.63 16.06 -2.88
C GLU A 45 -17.37 15.06 -4.00
N ASN A 46 -17.29 13.76 -3.67
CA ASN A 46 -17.00 12.67 -4.59
C ASN A 46 -15.75 12.98 -5.43
N TRP A 47 -14.71 13.48 -4.77
CA TRP A 47 -13.49 13.96 -5.38
C TRP A 47 -12.64 12.82 -5.96
N PHE A 48 -12.79 11.61 -5.39
CA PHE A 48 -12.21 10.36 -5.86
C PHE A 48 -13.15 9.56 -6.77
N ASN A 49 -14.11 10.23 -7.43
CA ASN A 49 -15.09 9.57 -8.31
C ASN A 49 -14.42 8.70 -9.39
N SER A 50 -14.54 7.38 -9.22
CA SER A 50 -13.99 6.36 -10.12
C SER A 50 -14.66 6.35 -11.51
N GLY A 51 -15.76 7.07 -11.70
CA GLY A 51 -16.39 7.32 -12.99
C GLY A 51 -15.76 8.45 -13.81
N THR A 52 -14.77 9.18 -13.25
CA THR A 52 -14.10 10.29 -13.94
C THR A 52 -12.58 10.05 -14.04
N PRO A 53 -11.90 10.47 -15.13
CA PRO A 53 -10.45 10.30 -15.24
C PRO A 53 -9.65 10.99 -14.12
N ALA A 54 -10.10 12.18 -13.68
CA ALA A 54 -9.43 12.91 -12.60
C ALA A 54 -9.59 12.19 -11.24
N GLY A 55 -10.81 11.73 -10.93
CA GLY A 55 -11.06 10.95 -9.72
C GLY A 55 -10.31 9.62 -9.73
N GLN A 56 -10.24 8.92 -10.87
CA GLN A 56 -9.43 7.72 -11.04
C GLN A 56 -7.94 7.97 -10.78
N ALA A 57 -7.37 9.06 -11.30
CA ALA A 57 -5.95 9.38 -11.10
C ALA A 57 -5.62 9.68 -9.63
N ARG A 58 -6.49 10.44 -8.95
CA ARG A 58 -6.35 10.71 -7.50
C ARG A 58 -6.46 9.41 -6.69
N ARG A 59 -7.46 8.59 -7.04
CA ARG A 59 -7.71 7.34 -6.34
C ARG A 59 -6.56 6.36 -6.53
N ALA A 60 -6.01 6.27 -7.74
CA ALA A 60 -4.82 5.49 -8.02
C ALA A 60 -3.64 5.93 -7.14
N ALA A 61 -3.37 7.23 -7.01
CA ALA A 61 -2.27 7.70 -6.16
C ALA A 61 -2.43 7.25 -4.69
N VAL A 62 -3.63 7.33 -4.13
CA VAL A 62 -3.89 6.93 -2.73
C VAL A 62 -3.97 5.40 -2.58
N ASP A 63 -4.59 4.70 -3.52
CA ASP A 63 -4.67 3.23 -3.55
C ASP A 63 -3.26 2.62 -3.68
N THR A 64 -2.36 3.19 -4.51
CA THR A 64 -0.96 2.74 -4.63
C THR A 64 -0.18 2.95 -3.34
N ALA A 65 -0.40 4.07 -2.62
CA ALA A 65 0.23 4.29 -1.32
C ALA A 65 -0.20 3.23 -0.28
N ALA A 66 -1.49 2.89 -0.23
CA ALA A 66 -2.00 1.82 0.63
C ALA A 66 -1.47 0.44 0.23
N ALA A 67 -1.40 0.17 -1.08
CA ALA A 67 -0.86 -1.08 -1.60
C ALA A 67 0.61 -1.26 -1.24
N PHE A 68 1.43 -0.21 -1.40
CA PHE A 68 2.83 -0.21 -0.97
C PHE A 68 2.97 -0.55 0.51
N LEU A 69 2.24 0.14 1.39
CA LEU A 69 2.29 -0.14 2.83
C LEU A 69 1.79 -1.56 3.17
N SER A 70 0.79 -2.08 2.44
CA SER A 70 0.30 -3.46 2.60
C SER A 70 1.30 -4.51 2.13
N ALA A 71 2.12 -4.18 1.13
CA ALA A 71 3.16 -5.07 0.62
C ALA A 71 4.31 -5.23 1.63
N ILE A 72 4.66 -4.13 2.30
CA ILE A 72 5.84 -4.09 3.17
C ILE A 72 5.55 -4.49 4.61
N ILE A 73 4.31 -4.34 5.08
CA ILE A 73 3.88 -4.75 6.43
C ILE A 73 3.42 -6.21 6.38
N THR A 74 4.18 -7.10 7.02
CA THR A 74 4.05 -8.55 6.86
C THR A 74 3.31 -9.26 7.99
N ASN A 75 2.81 -8.53 9.00
CA ASN A 75 2.02 -9.14 10.07
C ASN A 75 0.86 -9.96 9.48
N ASP A 76 0.61 -11.15 10.01
CA ASP A 76 -0.39 -12.07 9.47
C ASP A 76 -1.28 -12.70 10.56
N ASP A 77 -1.11 -12.29 11.82
CA ASP A 77 -1.69 -12.91 13.00
C ASP A 77 -2.87 -12.12 13.60
N TRP A 78 -3.46 -11.18 12.85
CA TRP A 78 -4.53 -10.34 13.35
C TRP A 78 -5.89 -11.01 13.28
N ASN A 79 -6.53 -11.13 14.44
CA ASN A 79 -7.87 -11.68 14.55
C ASN A 79 -8.94 -10.74 13.99
N SER A 80 -9.96 -11.30 13.35
CA SER A 80 -11.14 -10.54 12.89
C SER A 80 -11.88 -9.85 14.03
N LEU A 81 -12.51 -8.71 13.74
CA LEU A 81 -13.40 -8.00 14.64
C LEU A 81 -14.86 -8.36 14.34
N SER A 82 -15.50 -9.14 15.23
CA SER A 82 -16.91 -9.52 15.07
C SER A 82 -17.91 -8.45 15.51
N SER A 83 -17.43 -7.38 16.14
CA SER A 83 -18.21 -6.20 16.51
C SER A 83 -17.31 -4.98 16.40
N PHE A 84 -17.76 -4.03 15.61
CA PHE A 84 -17.03 -2.81 15.29
C PHE A 84 -17.90 -1.59 15.59
N SER A 85 -17.35 -0.62 16.34
CA SER A 85 -18.01 0.63 16.68
C SER A 85 -16.94 1.70 16.86
N GLY A 86 -16.77 2.52 15.82
CA GLY A 86 -15.76 3.58 15.76
C GLY A 86 -16.36 4.92 15.39
N SER A 87 -15.51 5.95 15.31
CA SER A 87 -15.92 7.25 14.80
C SER A 87 -14.80 7.96 14.04
N ILE A 88 -15.17 8.68 12.99
CA ILE A 88 -14.31 9.54 12.20
C ILE A 88 -14.42 10.96 12.75
N GLY A 89 -13.31 11.58 13.11
CA GLY A 89 -13.22 12.98 13.52
C GLY A 89 -12.76 13.88 12.38
N LEU A 90 -13.53 14.88 11.98
CA LEU A 90 -13.09 15.87 10.98
C LEU A 90 -12.93 17.24 11.65
N SER A 91 -11.98 18.05 11.18
CA SER A 91 -11.81 19.44 11.59
C SER A 91 -11.37 20.32 10.42
N ASP A 92 -11.58 21.62 10.56
CA ASP A 92 -11.28 22.68 9.60
C ASP A 92 -12.03 22.50 8.28
N ILE A 93 -13.22 21.89 8.30
CA ILE A 93 -14.01 21.66 7.09
C ILE A 93 -14.80 22.92 6.72
N ASP A 94 -14.66 23.44 5.51
CA ASP A 94 -15.44 24.62 5.04
C ASP A 94 -16.85 24.25 4.56
N ALA A 95 -17.55 23.46 5.37
CA ALA A 95 -18.93 23.09 5.15
C ALA A 95 -19.66 23.03 6.48
N SER A 96 -20.78 23.76 6.59
CA SER A 96 -21.64 23.74 7.80
C SER A 96 -22.48 22.47 7.94
N THR A 97 -22.60 21.70 6.86
CA THR A 97 -23.24 20.39 6.84
C THR A 97 -22.52 19.45 5.88
N ILE A 98 -22.46 18.16 6.23
CA ILE A 98 -21.99 17.07 5.36
C ILE A 98 -22.98 15.91 5.39
N VAL A 99 -22.77 14.89 4.55
CA VAL A 99 -23.50 13.62 4.57
C VAL A 99 -22.65 12.55 5.25
N ASP A 100 -23.20 11.91 6.28
CA ASP A 100 -22.53 10.84 7.04
C ASP A 100 -22.49 9.49 6.28
N LEU A 101 -21.80 8.50 6.85
CA LEU A 101 -21.68 7.15 6.27
C LEU A 101 -23.02 6.38 6.16
N ALA A 102 -24.07 6.83 6.83
CA ALA A 102 -25.42 6.27 6.71
C ALA A 102 -26.31 7.07 5.73
N GLY A 103 -25.77 8.10 5.07
CA GLY A 103 -26.49 8.94 4.12
C GLY A 103 -27.31 10.05 4.76
N ASN A 104 -27.12 10.35 6.05
CA ASN A 104 -27.84 11.42 6.74
C ASN A 104 -27.05 12.73 6.66
N THR A 105 -27.76 13.85 6.48
CA THR A 105 -27.14 15.17 6.63
C THR A 105 -26.86 15.45 8.11
N VAL A 106 -25.62 15.77 8.44
CA VAL A 106 -25.17 16.14 9.78
C VAL A 106 -24.67 17.58 9.78
N SER A 107 -24.97 18.32 10.85
CA SER A 107 -24.48 19.68 11.04
C SER A 107 -23.15 19.68 11.77
N GLY A 108 -22.21 20.49 11.28
CA GLY A 108 -20.91 20.66 11.91
C GLY A 108 -20.99 21.52 13.16
N THR A 109 -20.01 21.35 14.04
CA THR A 109 -19.78 22.25 15.17
C THR A 109 -18.81 23.34 14.73
N ALA A 110 -19.23 24.60 14.76
CA ALA A 110 -18.35 25.72 14.42
C ALA A 110 -17.14 25.75 15.36
N GLU A 111 -15.95 25.98 14.80
CA GLU A 111 -14.71 25.93 15.56
C GLU A 111 -14.42 27.24 16.30
N ASN A 112 -13.55 27.17 17.30
CA ASN A 112 -13.31 28.28 18.25
C ASN A 112 -12.60 29.48 17.61
N ASP A 113 -11.85 29.25 16.54
CA ASP A 113 -11.18 30.31 15.78
C ASP A 113 -12.14 31.06 14.84
N GLY A 114 -13.41 30.61 14.78
CA GLY A 114 -14.49 31.20 14.01
C GLY A 114 -14.47 30.83 12.53
N ARG A 115 -13.74 29.78 12.14
CA ARG A 115 -13.62 29.28 10.77
C ARG A 115 -13.90 27.78 10.74
N GLY A 116 -14.42 27.31 9.61
CA GLY A 116 -14.70 25.89 9.43
C GLY A 116 -15.64 25.26 10.45
N PHE A 117 -15.72 23.94 10.36
CA PHE A 117 -16.58 23.10 11.18
C PHE A 117 -15.90 21.77 11.49
N SER A 118 -16.08 21.30 12.73
CA SER A 118 -15.69 19.97 13.17
C SER A 118 -16.86 18.98 13.15
N TYR A 119 -16.54 17.70 12.94
CA TYR A 119 -17.51 16.60 12.90
C TYR A 119 -17.02 15.37 13.67
N THR A 120 -17.97 14.58 14.18
CA THR A 120 -17.72 13.23 14.67
C THR A 120 -18.75 12.30 14.05
N ILE A 121 -18.31 11.41 13.17
CA ILE A 121 -19.15 10.59 12.32
C ILE A 121 -19.00 9.12 12.73
N PRO A 122 -20.07 8.43 13.16
CA PRO A 122 -19.99 7.00 13.44
C PRO A 122 -19.61 6.21 12.18
N THR A 123 -18.79 5.17 12.33
CA THR A 123 -18.39 4.25 11.25
C THR A 123 -19.51 3.25 10.89
N SER A 124 -20.72 3.76 10.65
CA SER A 124 -21.99 3.01 10.59
C SER A 124 -22.14 2.08 9.39
N ASN A 125 -21.33 2.26 8.34
CA ASN A 125 -21.35 1.43 7.14
C ASN A 125 -20.64 0.08 7.33
N ARG A 126 -20.01 -0.16 8.49
CA ARG A 126 -19.36 -1.43 8.83
C ARG A 126 -19.69 -1.86 10.26
N SER A 127 -19.83 -3.17 10.46
CA SER A 127 -20.08 -3.78 11.78
C SER A 127 -19.07 -4.85 12.15
N THR A 128 -18.18 -5.22 11.21
CA THR A 128 -17.11 -6.19 11.37
C THR A 128 -15.89 -5.77 10.57
N VAL A 129 -14.71 -6.25 10.97
CA VAL A 129 -13.44 -6.11 10.24
C VAL A 129 -12.86 -7.51 10.05
N ALA A 130 -12.39 -7.84 8.85
CA ALA A 130 -11.82 -9.17 8.60
C ALA A 130 -10.50 -9.37 9.37
N ALA A 131 -10.06 -10.63 9.47
CA ALA A 131 -8.71 -10.92 9.93
C ALA A 131 -7.69 -10.28 8.98
N ASN A 132 -6.61 -9.72 9.51
CA ASN A 132 -5.56 -9.01 8.75
C ASN A 132 -6.07 -7.86 7.87
N GLU A 133 -7.21 -7.25 8.19
CA GLU A 133 -7.70 -6.06 7.50
C GLU A 133 -7.47 -4.80 8.36
N TYR A 134 -6.88 -3.77 7.77
CA TYR A 134 -6.71 -2.45 8.37
C TYR A 134 -7.49 -1.41 7.56
N ILE A 135 -8.52 -0.82 8.14
CA ILE A 135 -9.45 0.05 7.42
C ILE A 135 -9.01 1.51 7.51
N ILE A 136 -8.81 2.19 6.40
CA ILE A 136 -8.64 3.65 6.40
C ILE A 136 -9.83 4.30 5.69
N TYR A 137 -10.59 5.13 6.41
CA TYR A 137 -11.64 5.95 5.80
C TYR A 137 -11.01 7.14 5.10
N VAL A 138 -11.30 7.30 3.81
CA VAL A 138 -10.78 8.38 2.98
C VAL A 138 -11.88 9.39 2.70
N GLY A 139 -11.63 10.63 3.07
CA GLY A 139 -12.47 11.78 2.77
C GLY A 139 -11.73 12.80 1.91
N ALA A 140 -12.49 13.64 1.22
CA ALA A 140 -11.97 14.84 0.57
C ALA A 140 -12.98 15.97 0.78
N PHE A 141 -12.48 17.08 1.29
CA PHE A 141 -13.29 18.26 1.61
C PHE A 141 -12.48 19.52 1.35
N GLU A 142 -13.13 20.62 1.00
CA GLU A 142 -12.48 21.93 1.08
C GLU A 142 -12.17 22.24 2.54
N PHE A 143 -10.89 22.48 2.85
CA PHE A 143 -10.50 22.94 4.18
C PHE A 143 -10.64 24.46 4.29
N ASP A 144 -10.91 24.95 5.50
CA ASP A 144 -11.04 26.38 5.72
C ASP A 144 -9.69 27.11 5.55
N PHE A 145 -9.77 28.39 5.23
CA PHE A 145 -8.60 29.24 4.96
C PHE A 145 -7.68 29.51 6.17
N GLY A 146 -8.04 29.02 7.36
CA GLY A 146 -7.20 29.05 8.56
C GLY A 146 -6.25 27.88 8.67
N THR A 147 -6.50 26.78 7.93
CA THR A 147 -5.65 25.60 8.00
C THR A 147 -4.33 25.78 7.25
N THR A 148 -3.27 25.19 7.78
CA THR A 148 -1.96 25.09 7.09
C THR A 148 -1.68 23.69 6.58
N ALA A 149 -2.59 22.74 6.83
CA ALA A 149 -2.47 21.36 6.40
C ALA A 149 -3.20 21.16 5.08
N HIS A 150 -2.60 20.39 4.16
CA HIS A 150 -3.26 19.99 2.92
C HIS A 150 -3.90 18.60 3.03
N ALA A 151 -3.50 17.80 4.01
CA ALA A 151 -4.17 16.58 4.37
C ALA A 151 -4.09 16.38 5.88
N LYS A 152 -4.96 15.52 6.40
CA LYS A 152 -5.01 15.19 7.82
C LYS A 152 -5.37 13.74 8.02
N ALA A 153 -4.60 13.06 8.86
CA ALA A 153 -4.91 11.72 9.30
C ALA A 153 -5.04 11.60 10.81
N ILE A 154 -5.85 10.63 11.20
CA ILE A 154 -6.10 10.28 12.60
C ILE A 154 -6.08 8.77 12.74
N TRP A 155 -5.43 8.33 13.81
CA TRP A 155 -5.48 6.98 14.34
C TRP A 155 -6.61 6.87 15.36
N ASP A 156 -7.53 5.90 15.24
CA ASP A 156 -8.59 5.69 16.25
C ASP A 156 -8.02 4.88 17.42
N GLY A 157 -8.12 5.37 18.66
CA GLY A 157 -7.29 4.95 19.79
C GLY A 157 -7.85 3.96 20.80
N SER A 158 -9.06 3.41 20.57
CA SER A 158 -9.81 2.74 21.65
C SER A 158 -9.61 1.22 21.80
N ASP A 159 -8.83 0.59 20.92
CA ASP A 159 -8.69 -0.87 20.83
C ASP A 159 -7.23 -1.33 20.83
N ARG A 160 -6.80 -2.22 21.73
CA ARG A 160 -5.37 -2.58 21.86
C ARG A 160 -5.24 -4.09 21.82
N ARG A 161 -4.67 -4.67 20.75
CA ARG A 161 -4.75 -6.14 20.55
C ARG A 161 -3.44 -6.93 20.41
N ASN A 162 -2.32 -6.33 19.98
CA ASN A 162 -1.06 -7.08 19.77
C ASN A 162 0.09 -6.46 20.55
N ALA A 163 0.87 -7.19 21.35
CA ALA A 163 1.97 -6.57 22.11
C ALA A 163 3.01 -5.89 21.20
N ALA A 164 3.31 -4.61 21.41
CA ALA A 164 4.35 -3.92 20.66
C ALA A 164 5.01 -2.72 21.36
N GLY A 165 6.12 -2.25 20.78
CA GLY A 165 6.95 -1.16 21.28
C GLY A 165 7.72 -1.47 22.58
N PHE A 166 8.43 -0.46 23.09
CA PHE A 166 9.24 -0.53 24.33
C PHE A 166 8.44 -1.00 25.57
N ALA A 167 7.12 -0.94 25.51
CA ALA A 167 6.24 -1.11 26.65
C ALA A 167 5.59 -2.50 26.79
N LEU A 168 5.86 -3.46 25.88
CA LEU A 168 5.15 -4.78 25.85
C LEU A 168 3.61 -4.62 25.96
N THR A 169 3.10 -3.45 25.56
CA THR A 169 1.67 -3.12 25.67
C THR A 169 1.02 -3.44 24.35
N GLU A 170 -0.22 -3.88 24.41
CA GLU A 170 -1.00 -4.13 23.22
C GLU A 170 -1.07 -2.83 22.36
N PHE A 171 -0.45 -2.89 21.19
CA PHE A 171 -0.52 -1.99 20.06
C PHE A 171 -1.26 -2.71 18.93
N ASN A 172 -2.53 -2.38 18.74
CA ASN A 172 -3.21 -2.44 17.45
C ASN A 172 -4.64 -1.96 17.69
N THR A 173 -4.97 -0.79 17.18
CA THR A 173 -6.33 -0.31 17.05
C THR A 173 -6.67 -0.37 15.57
N TRP A 174 -7.78 -1.01 15.24
CA TRP A 174 -8.25 -1.09 13.86
C TRP A 174 -8.27 0.31 13.24
N GLY A 175 -7.74 0.40 12.04
CA GLY A 175 -8.02 1.47 11.12
C GLY A 175 -7.67 2.90 11.54
N GLY A 176 -8.01 3.81 10.64
CA GLY A 176 -7.82 5.23 10.80
C GLY A 176 -8.60 5.97 9.75
N GLN A 177 -8.22 7.21 9.53
CA GLN A 177 -8.83 8.06 8.52
C GLN A 177 -7.80 9.01 7.93
N ILE A 178 -8.06 9.42 6.70
CA ILE A 178 -7.28 10.42 5.98
C ILE A 178 -8.27 11.32 5.26
N ASN A 179 -8.08 12.63 5.38
CA ASN A 179 -8.85 13.63 4.66
C ASN A 179 -7.92 14.52 3.85
N PHE A 180 -8.27 14.75 2.59
CA PHE A 180 -7.51 15.61 1.69
C PHE A 180 -8.26 16.92 1.44
N ASP A 181 -7.52 18.04 1.45
CA ASP A 181 -8.03 19.34 1.08
C ASP A 181 -8.30 19.39 -0.43
N THR A 182 -9.55 19.54 -0.85
CA THR A 182 -9.89 19.66 -2.28
C THR A 182 -9.50 21.00 -2.88
N GLY A 183 -9.21 22.01 -2.04
CA GLY A 183 -8.67 23.31 -2.43
C GLY A 183 -7.18 23.28 -2.79
N ASN A 184 -6.45 22.23 -2.40
CA ASN A 184 -5.02 22.13 -2.68
C ASN A 184 -4.71 21.75 -4.14
N ASN A 185 -3.56 22.24 -4.64
CA ASN A 185 -3.09 21.98 -6.00
C ASN A 185 -2.32 20.65 -6.07
N TRP A 186 -3.04 19.53 -6.07
CA TRP A 186 -2.46 18.18 -6.05
C TRP A 186 -1.87 17.75 -7.37
N PHE A 187 -0.71 17.09 -7.33
CA PHE A 187 -0.14 16.28 -8.40
C PHE A 187 -0.48 14.81 -8.19
N THR A 188 -0.86 14.11 -9.27
CA THR A 188 -1.30 12.70 -9.24
C THR A 188 -0.53 11.82 -10.21
N GLY A 189 0.55 12.34 -10.82
CA GLY A 189 1.39 11.59 -11.74
C GLY A 189 2.40 10.69 -11.01
N LEU A 190 3.15 9.92 -11.79
CA LEU A 190 4.04 8.89 -11.24
C LEU A 190 5.45 9.38 -10.89
N ASN A 191 5.92 10.47 -11.48
CA ASN A 191 7.32 10.89 -11.31
C ASN A 191 7.49 12.42 -11.26
N PRO A 192 7.11 13.09 -10.15
CA PRO A 192 7.31 14.53 -10.02
C PRO A 192 8.79 14.91 -9.87
N GLY A 193 9.64 13.95 -9.51
CA GLY A 193 11.03 14.12 -9.06
C GLY A 193 11.20 13.78 -7.60
N ILE A 194 12.43 13.53 -7.16
CA ILE A 194 12.73 13.34 -5.73
C ILE A 194 12.90 14.69 -5.05
N ASP A 195 12.52 14.80 -3.78
CA ASP A 195 12.84 15.95 -2.93
C ASP A 195 14.33 15.94 -2.56
N PRO A 196 15.21 16.68 -3.28
CA PRO A 196 16.64 16.64 -3.06
C PRO A 196 16.94 17.71 -2.02
N THR A 197 16.78 17.40 -0.74
CA THR A 197 17.13 18.40 0.28
C THR A 197 18.59 18.30 0.63
N ASP A 198 19.40 19.07 -0.07
CA ASP A 198 20.31 19.90 0.71
C ASP A 198 20.32 21.31 0.14
N ASP A 199 20.30 22.27 1.05
CA ASP A 199 20.74 23.63 0.72
C ASP A 199 22.20 23.65 0.23
N TYR A 200 22.94 22.53 0.38
CA TYR A 200 24.27 22.33 -0.18
C TYR A 200 24.53 20.86 -0.46
N GLY A 201 24.35 20.45 -1.72
CA GLY A 201 24.86 19.19 -2.29
C GLY A 201 26.17 18.87 -1.63
N VAL A 202 26.40 17.64 -1.12
CA VAL A 202 27.73 17.19 -0.65
C VAL A 202 28.79 17.93 -1.47
N GLN A 203 29.46 18.90 -0.84
CA GLN A 203 30.39 19.79 -1.52
C GLN A 203 31.30 18.92 -2.37
N ASP A 204 31.48 19.24 -3.66
CA ASP A 204 32.61 18.69 -4.40
C ASP A 204 33.84 18.88 -3.51
N PRO A 205 34.46 17.80 -2.99
CA PRO A 205 35.58 17.93 -2.08
C PRO A 205 36.80 18.57 -2.77
N ASN A 206 36.72 18.78 -4.09
CA ASN A 206 37.72 19.44 -4.91
C ASN A 206 37.30 20.85 -5.42
N LYS A 207 36.21 21.46 -4.90
CA LYS A 207 35.79 22.82 -5.31
C LYS A 207 36.92 23.83 -5.06
N MET A 208 37.42 24.43 -6.13
CA MET A 208 38.44 25.48 -6.10
C MET A 208 38.02 26.66 -7.01
N PRO A 209 37.84 27.88 -6.48
CA PRO A 209 38.07 28.31 -5.11
C PRO A 209 36.90 27.99 -4.15
N THR A 210 37.21 27.95 -2.85
CA THR A 210 36.26 27.71 -1.75
C THR A 210 35.32 28.90 -1.45
N VAL A 211 35.24 29.89 -2.35
CA VAL A 211 34.43 31.10 -2.15
C VAL A 211 33.67 31.43 -3.43
N ASP A 212 32.40 31.77 -3.27
CA ASP A 212 31.45 32.09 -4.33
C ASP A 212 31.83 33.40 -5.06
N ILE A 213 31.88 33.37 -6.40
CA ILE A 213 32.20 34.53 -7.24
C ILE A 213 31.13 34.69 -8.32
N THR A 214 30.92 35.93 -8.79
CA THR A 214 29.82 36.33 -9.69
C THR A 214 29.84 35.71 -11.10
N THR A 215 30.75 34.78 -11.35
CA THR A 215 30.85 33.96 -12.56
C THR A 215 30.80 32.45 -12.24
N ASP A 216 30.33 32.06 -11.04
CA ASP A 216 29.95 30.67 -10.73
C ASP A 216 28.71 30.33 -11.58
N ASN A 217 28.98 30.02 -12.85
CA ASN A 217 28.06 29.27 -13.67
C ASN A 217 28.06 27.88 -13.07
N TRP A 218 26.99 27.52 -12.37
CA TRP A 218 26.59 26.14 -12.15
C TRP A 218 26.43 25.52 -13.54
N ASP A 219 27.56 25.13 -14.14
CA ASP A 219 27.59 24.46 -15.42
C ASP A 219 27.07 23.04 -15.13
N TRP A 220 25.75 22.94 -15.27
CA TRP A 220 24.98 21.72 -15.34
C TRP A 220 25.65 20.83 -16.41
N ASN A 221 26.52 19.91 -15.98
CA ASN A 221 27.18 19.01 -16.92
C ASN A 221 26.23 17.86 -17.28
N THR A 222 25.66 17.96 -18.47
CA THR A 222 24.78 17.00 -19.16
C THR A 222 25.48 15.71 -19.59
N SER A 223 26.41 15.16 -18.80
CA SER A 223 27.02 13.86 -19.12
C SER A 223 26.33 12.67 -18.44
N SER A 224 25.49 12.90 -17.44
CA SER A 224 24.54 11.90 -16.94
C SER A 224 23.21 12.59 -16.67
N ASP A 225 22.17 12.25 -17.44
CA ASP A 225 20.77 12.64 -17.18
C ASP A 225 20.22 12.00 -15.88
N SER A 226 21.09 11.61 -14.95
CA SER A 226 20.76 10.96 -13.69
C SER A 226 21.40 11.66 -12.49
N TRP A 227 20.63 11.80 -11.40
CA TRP A 227 21.11 12.26 -10.09
C TRP A 227 20.86 11.15 -9.06
N LYS A 228 21.93 10.58 -8.48
CA LYS A 228 21.84 9.50 -7.48
C LYS A 228 20.94 8.32 -7.92
N GLY A 229 20.90 7.99 -9.22
CA GLY A 229 20.04 6.94 -9.78
C GLY A 229 18.71 7.44 -10.39
N PHE A 230 18.27 8.67 -10.11
CA PHE A 230 17.06 9.24 -10.73
C PHE A 230 17.33 9.80 -12.10
N GLN A 231 16.68 9.30 -13.13
CA GLN A 231 16.72 9.90 -14.46
C GLN A 231 15.96 11.24 -14.47
N LEU A 232 16.67 12.37 -14.43
CA LEU A 232 16.10 13.72 -14.44
C LEU A 232 15.34 14.03 -15.74
N SER A 233 15.64 13.32 -16.82
CA SER A 233 14.89 13.39 -18.09
C SER A 233 13.47 12.81 -18.01
N THR A 234 13.17 12.03 -16.96
CA THR A 234 11.87 11.37 -16.75
C THR A 234 10.93 12.17 -15.84
N LEU A 235 11.36 13.35 -15.38
CA LEU A 235 10.57 14.23 -14.52
C LEU A 235 9.32 14.74 -15.23
N ASP A 236 8.18 14.60 -14.56
CA ASP A 236 6.93 15.21 -14.97
C ASP A 236 6.91 16.68 -14.55
N LEU A 237 7.27 17.56 -15.48
CA LEU A 237 7.28 19.01 -15.24
C LEU A 237 5.89 19.57 -14.89
N SER A 238 4.81 18.83 -15.11
CA SER A 238 3.47 19.22 -14.66
C SER A 238 3.29 19.13 -13.14
N ALA A 239 4.28 18.59 -12.42
CA ALA A 239 4.35 18.62 -10.96
C ALA A 239 4.76 19.98 -10.39
N ASN A 240 5.37 20.87 -11.18
CA ASN A 240 5.86 22.15 -10.67
C ASN A 240 4.74 22.95 -9.95
N ASN A 241 5.04 23.45 -8.74
CA ASN A 241 4.11 24.14 -7.84
C ASN A 241 2.86 23.32 -7.42
N ARG A 242 2.99 21.99 -7.36
CA ARG A 242 1.93 21.08 -6.89
C ARG A 242 2.44 20.18 -5.77
N THR A 243 1.58 19.83 -4.83
CA THR A 243 1.87 18.86 -3.78
C THR A 243 1.67 17.44 -4.31
N ASP A 244 2.62 16.53 -4.08
CA ASP A 244 2.49 15.13 -4.54
C ASP A 244 1.49 14.35 -3.69
N LEU A 245 0.36 13.96 -4.28
CA LEU A 245 -0.72 13.27 -3.56
C LEU A 245 -0.30 11.89 -3.06
N TYR A 246 0.57 11.19 -3.79
CA TYR A 246 1.08 9.88 -3.38
C TYR A 246 1.94 9.98 -2.11
N ALA A 247 2.94 10.86 -2.10
CA ALA A 247 3.79 11.08 -0.93
C ALA A 247 2.98 11.56 0.28
N THR A 248 2.05 12.50 0.07
CA THR A 248 1.17 12.93 1.16
C THR A 248 0.28 11.80 1.64
N ALA A 249 -0.29 10.98 0.76
CA ALA A 249 -1.07 9.83 1.18
C ALA A 249 -0.25 8.85 2.03
N LEU A 250 0.99 8.54 1.64
CA LEU A 250 1.89 7.70 2.45
C LEU A 250 2.17 8.32 3.82
N HIS A 251 2.49 9.62 3.87
CA HIS A 251 2.71 10.37 5.12
C HIS A 251 1.50 10.26 6.06
N GLU A 252 0.33 10.58 5.54
CA GLU A 252 -0.93 10.52 6.29
C GLU A 252 -1.27 9.09 6.71
N MET A 253 -0.92 8.08 5.90
CA MET A 253 -1.09 6.68 6.31
C MET A 253 -0.17 6.29 7.48
N LEU A 254 1.05 6.84 7.60
CA LEU A 254 1.89 6.61 8.78
C LEU A 254 1.26 7.18 10.05
N HIS A 255 0.62 8.36 9.96
CA HIS A 255 -0.19 8.89 11.04
C HIS A 255 -1.40 7.99 11.34
N ALA A 256 -2.11 7.54 10.30
CA ALA A 256 -3.24 6.64 10.43
C ALA A 256 -2.82 5.32 11.08
N LEU A 257 -1.60 4.82 10.84
CA LEU A 257 -0.99 3.64 11.45
C LEU A 257 -0.41 3.90 12.85
N GLY A 258 -0.66 5.07 13.43
CA GLY A 258 -0.35 5.35 14.83
C GLY A 258 0.93 6.15 15.06
N GLY A 259 1.57 6.68 14.03
CA GLY A 259 2.62 7.70 14.16
C GLY A 259 2.04 9.03 14.65
N SER A 260 1.55 9.11 15.88
CA SER A 260 0.81 10.26 16.41
C SER A 260 1.41 10.79 17.71
N THR A 261 1.14 12.05 18.03
CA THR A 261 1.63 12.70 19.27
C THR A 261 1.29 11.92 20.54
N SER A 262 0.15 11.20 20.56
CA SER A 262 -0.25 10.38 21.71
C SER A 262 0.48 9.04 21.78
N ASN A 263 0.87 8.49 20.63
CA ASN A 263 1.41 7.14 20.52
C ASN A 263 2.93 7.10 20.56
N MET A 264 3.62 8.11 20.00
CA MET A 264 5.09 8.18 20.01
C MET A 264 5.68 7.98 21.41
N PRO A 265 5.20 8.65 22.49
CA PRO A 265 5.74 8.45 23.84
C PRO A 265 5.50 7.05 24.42
N ILE A 266 4.45 6.36 23.97
CA ILE A 266 4.00 5.08 24.54
C ILE A 266 4.76 3.91 23.90
N TYR A 267 4.83 3.90 22.56
CA TYR A 267 5.28 2.73 21.81
C TYR A 267 6.75 2.88 21.36
N VAL A 268 7.10 4.06 20.87
CA VAL A 268 8.44 4.36 20.34
C VAL A 268 9.37 4.84 21.46
N GLY A 269 8.84 5.62 22.41
CA GLY A 269 9.61 6.27 23.47
C GLY A 269 10.14 7.63 23.03
N VAL A 270 9.99 8.62 23.91
CA VAL A 270 10.39 10.01 23.69
C VAL A 270 11.21 10.48 24.90
N ASN A 271 12.40 11.02 24.66
CA ASN A 271 13.24 11.54 25.74
C ASN A 271 12.84 12.98 26.15
N GLY A 272 13.50 13.53 27.19
CA GLY A 272 13.21 14.87 27.69
C GLY A 272 13.45 16.03 26.71
N GLY A 273 14.12 15.78 25.57
CA GLY A 273 14.31 16.73 24.48
C GLY A 273 13.30 16.61 23.35
N GLY A 274 12.34 15.67 23.42
CA GLY A 274 11.38 15.42 22.34
C GLY A 274 11.87 14.45 21.26
N ASN A 275 13.08 13.91 21.38
CA ASN A 275 13.64 12.98 20.41
C ASN A 275 13.10 11.56 20.64
N PHE A 276 12.87 10.84 19.56
CA PHE A 276 12.45 9.44 19.57
C PHE A 276 13.60 8.51 19.91
N THR A 277 13.33 7.53 20.77
CA THR A 277 14.34 6.61 21.33
C THR A 277 14.00 5.14 21.10
N GLY A 278 13.21 4.84 20.08
CA GLY A 278 12.90 3.47 19.70
C GLY A 278 14.16 2.73 19.24
N GLU A 279 14.22 1.41 19.47
CA GLU A 279 15.42 0.62 19.23
C GLU A 279 15.77 0.57 17.74
N ASN A 280 14.77 0.39 16.88
CA ASN A 280 14.98 0.34 15.43
C ASN A 280 15.39 1.73 14.91
N LEU A 281 14.72 2.79 15.36
CA LEU A 281 15.05 4.17 15.00
C LEU A 281 16.49 4.53 15.39
N MET A 282 16.90 4.23 16.63
CA MET A 282 18.26 4.51 17.07
C MET A 282 19.31 3.68 16.31
N THR A 283 18.95 2.47 15.88
CA THR A 283 19.83 1.60 15.09
C THR A 283 20.07 2.18 13.70
N VAL A 284 19.02 2.61 13.01
CA VAL A 284 19.12 3.19 11.66
C VAL A 284 19.76 4.58 11.70
N TYR A 285 19.33 5.44 12.62
CA TYR A 285 19.77 6.84 12.68
C TYR A 285 21.13 7.02 13.39
N GLY A 286 21.57 6.04 14.19
CA GLY A 286 22.80 6.11 14.99
C GLY A 286 22.66 6.86 16.31
N GLY A 287 21.44 7.17 16.75
CA GLY A 287 21.14 7.87 18.01
C GLY A 287 19.67 8.28 18.11
N PRO A 288 19.27 9.02 19.17
CA PRO A 288 17.90 9.52 19.29
C PRO A 288 17.51 10.38 18.08
N VAL A 289 16.39 10.04 17.44
CA VAL A 289 15.92 10.73 16.22
C VAL A 289 15.21 12.02 16.62
N PRO A 290 15.61 13.20 16.09
CA PRO A 290 14.89 14.44 16.33
C PRO A 290 13.40 14.31 15.99
N GLY A 291 12.54 14.67 16.94
CA GLY A 291 11.09 14.52 16.81
C GLY A 291 10.34 15.75 17.30
N SER A 292 9.11 15.90 16.83
CA SER A 292 8.18 16.94 17.26
C SER A 292 6.75 16.42 17.23
N GLY A 293 6.22 16.03 18.40
CA GLY A 293 4.89 15.45 18.52
C GLY A 293 4.80 14.10 17.79
N GLY A 294 3.93 14.01 16.79
CA GLY A 294 3.77 12.84 15.92
C GLY A 294 4.67 12.82 14.69
N HIS A 295 5.55 13.81 14.51
CA HIS A 295 6.42 13.92 13.34
C HIS A 295 7.89 13.75 13.71
N PHE A 296 8.72 13.41 12.71
CA PHE A 296 10.14 13.73 12.79
C PHE A 296 10.36 15.25 12.78
N ALA A 297 11.50 15.72 13.28
CA ALA A 297 11.86 17.12 13.11
C ALA A 297 12.17 17.42 11.63
N GLN A 298 12.03 18.68 11.24
CA GLN A 298 12.33 19.15 9.88
C GLN A 298 13.74 18.75 9.44
N ASN A 299 13.86 18.28 8.19
CA ASN A 299 15.09 17.82 7.55
C ASN A 299 15.69 16.55 8.17
N VAL A 300 14.92 15.75 8.91
CA VAL A 300 15.38 14.39 9.23
C VAL A 300 15.46 13.61 7.94
N GLN A 301 16.61 12.99 7.69
CA GLN A 301 16.88 12.27 6.45
C GLN A 301 17.35 10.86 6.75
N SER A 302 17.05 9.96 5.82
CA SER A 302 17.73 8.68 5.77
C SER A 302 17.72 8.15 4.34
N ARG A 303 18.28 6.96 4.15
CA ARG A 303 18.27 6.34 2.83
C ARG A 303 16.83 6.03 2.43
N VAL A 304 16.45 6.32 1.19
CA VAL A 304 15.21 5.79 0.62
C VAL A 304 15.30 4.27 0.71
N TRP A 305 14.26 3.65 1.23
CA TRP A 305 14.35 2.29 1.67
C TRP A 305 14.62 1.34 0.49
N ASP A 306 15.62 0.48 0.68
CA ASP A 306 16.18 -0.44 -0.32
C ASP A 306 16.57 0.17 -1.68
N SER A 307 16.90 1.47 -1.66
CA SER A 307 17.46 2.16 -2.82
C SER A 307 18.98 2.02 -2.91
N ASP A 308 19.54 2.32 -4.09
CA ASP A 308 20.99 2.44 -4.38
C ASP A 308 21.65 3.64 -3.69
N ASN A 309 21.51 3.72 -2.37
CA ASN A 309 22.04 4.76 -1.50
C ASN A 309 21.45 6.16 -1.70
N ILE A 310 20.24 6.28 -2.23
CA ILE A 310 19.54 7.56 -2.33
C ILE A 310 19.24 8.07 -0.92
N ILE A 311 19.53 9.34 -0.63
CA ILE A 311 19.13 9.99 0.61
C ILE A 311 17.95 10.92 0.30
N SER A 312 16.90 10.85 1.11
CA SER A 312 15.71 11.71 1.06
C SER A 312 15.38 12.19 2.46
N GLU A 313 14.68 13.31 2.54
CA GLU A 313 13.94 13.66 3.75
C GLU A 313 12.95 12.53 4.08
N ALA A 314 12.83 12.25 5.38
CA ALA A 314 11.94 11.23 5.89
C ALA A 314 10.50 11.58 5.53
N LEU A 315 9.72 10.55 5.25
CA LEU A 315 8.35 10.70 4.82
C LEU A 315 7.50 11.37 5.90
N LEU A 316 7.71 11.04 7.19
CA LEU A 316 6.99 11.65 8.32
C LEU A 316 7.55 13.01 8.77
N ASP A 317 8.36 13.66 7.94
CA ASP A 317 8.72 15.06 8.10
C ASP A 317 7.48 15.97 7.87
N PRO A 318 7.24 16.99 8.69
CA PRO A 318 6.03 17.83 8.60
C PRO A 318 5.98 18.76 7.38
N ASN A 319 7.08 18.97 6.67
CA ASN A 319 7.10 19.82 5.47
C ASN A 319 6.91 18.97 4.19
N SER A 320 6.57 19.62 3.07
CA SER A 320 6.64 18.99 1.76
C SER A 320 7.01 20.06 0.73
N THR A 321 8.10 19.84 0.01
CA THR A 321 8.49 20.71 -1.10
C THR A 321 7.54 20.47 -2.28
N SER A 322 7.04 21.55 -2.89
CA SER A 322 6.18 21.43 -4.08
C SER A 322 6.97 20.94 -5.29
N GLY A 323 6.34 20.10 -6.10
CA GLY A 323 6.90 19.56 -7.34
C GLY A 323 7.88 18.42 -7.16
N VAL A 324 7.94 17.82 -5.98
CA VAL A 324 8.80 16.67 -5.68
C VAL A 324 8.08 15.64 -4.81
N ARG A 325 8.59 14.41 -4.81
CA ARG A 325 8.09 13.26 -4.05
C ARG A 325 9.07 12.91 -2.94
N LYS A 326 8.52 12.76 -1.74
CA LYS A 326 9.17 12.05 -0.65
C LYS A 326 8.86 10.56 -0.78
N TYR A 327 9.90 9.75 -0.62
CA TYR A 327 9.78 8.29 -0.60
C TYR A 327 9.88 7.81 0.84
N LEU A 328 9.32 6.63 1.12
CA LEU A 328 9.52 5.99 2.41
C LEU A 328 11.01 5.70 2.61
N THR A 329 11.57 6.16 3.72
CA THR A 329 13.00 6.02 4.03
C THR A 329 13.23 4.96 5.12
N GLU A 330 14.48 4.55 5.33
CA GLU A 330 14.86 3.57 6.35
C GLU A 330 14.39 3.98 7.77
N VAL A 331 14.39 5.27 8.11
CA VAL A 331 13.87 5.74 9.41
C VAL A 331 12.34 5.66 9.50
N ASP A 332 11.62 5.80 8.39
CA ASP A 332 10.16 5.61 8.37
C ASP A 332 9.81 4.12 8.57
N ALA A 333 10.56 3.21 7.90
CA ALA A 333 10.42 1.77 8.11
C ALA A 333 10.77 1.37 9.55
N ALA A 334 11.83 1.96 10.12
CA ALA A 334 12.21 1.74 11.51
C ALA A 334 11.15 2.24 12.50
N LEU A 335 10.50 3.37 12.21
CA LEU A 335 9.36 3.85 13.01
C LEU A 335 8.21 2.84 13.02
N LEU A 336 7.84 2.27 11.86
CA LEU A 336 6.80 1.24 11.80
C LEU A 336 7.18 0.03 12.66
N LYS A 337 8.45 -0.41 12.65
CA LYS A 337 8.95 -1.48 13.52
C LYS A 337 8.85 -1.11 15.01
N ASP A 338 9.23 0.11 15.38
CA ASP A 338 9.14 0.59 16.77
C ASP A 338 7.70 0.83 17.25
N LEU A 339 6.78 1.18 16.33
CA LEU A 339 5.35 1.20 16.61
C LEU A 339 4.81 -0.22 16.87
N GLY A 340 5.34 -1.22 16.15
CA GLY A 340 5.00 -2.62 16.39
C GLY A 340 4.69 -3.48 15.18
N TYR A 341 4.83 -2.91 13.99
CA TYR A 341 4.59 -3.62 12.75
C TYR A 341 5.76 -4.54 12.42
N GLN A 342 5.46 -5.71 11.88
CA GLN A 342 6.44 -6.51 11.17
C GLN A 342 6.57 -5.88 9.78
N VAL A 343 7.76 -5.42 9.46
CA VAL A 343 8.07 -4.77 8.18
C VAL A 343 9.17 -5.58 7.53
N LEU A 344 9.15 -5.71 6.20
CA LEU A 344 10.25 -6.31 5.45
C LEU A 344 11.60 -5.69 5.87
N ASP A 345 12.69 -6.40 5.65
CA ASP A 345 14.04 -5.85 5.89
C ASP A 345 14.60 -5.20 4.62
N LYS A 346 14.27 -5.77 3.46
CA LYS A 346 14.63 -5.32 2.11
C LYS A 346 13.62 -5.88 1.11
N PHE A 347 13.59 -5.33 -0.10
CA PHE A 347 12.81 -5.83 -1.21
C PHE A 347 13.51 -7.00 -1.91
N SER A 348 12.75 -7.66 -2.78
CA SER A 348 13.29 -8.67 -3.67
C SER A 348 14.16 -7.97 -4.73
N PRO A 349 15.30 -8.55 -5.15
CA PRO A 349 16.03 -8.08 -6.32
C PRO A 349 15.21 -8.07 -7.61
N ALA A 350 14.08 -8.80 -7.65
CA ALA A 350 13.14 -8.82 -8.77
C ALA A 350 11.99 -7.80 -8.66
N ASP A 351 11.93 -7.04 -7.57
CA ASP A 351 11.03 -5.89 -7.41
C ASP A 351 11.72 -4.68 -8.06
N PHE A 352 11.53 -4.55 -9.37
CA PHE A 352 12.23 -3.57 -10.19
C PHE A 352 11.61 -2.17 -10.10
N ASN A 353 10.34 -2.08 -9.71
CA ASN A 353 9.67 -0.79 -9.52
C ASN A 353 9.70 -0.30 -8.06
N LEU A 354 10.25 -1.12 -7.14
CA LEU A 354 10.42 -0.87 -5.71
C LEU A 354 9.08 -0.59 -5.01
N ASP A 355 8.02 -1.31 -5.41
CA ASP A 355 6.68 -1.21 -4.81
C ASP A 355 6.41 -2.24 -3.71
N GLY A 356 7.41 -3.06 -3.36
CA GLY A 356 7.35 -4.12 -2.36
C GLY A 356 6.79 -5.44 -2.89
N LEU A 357 6.41 -5.52 -4.16
CA LEU A 357 5.83 -6.71 -4.79
C LEU A 357 6.69 -7.16 -5.98
N VAL A 358 6.60 -8.46 -6.32
CA VAL A 358 7.18 -9.01 -7.55
C VAL A 358 6.04 -9.46 -8.46
N ASN A 359 5.67 -8.61 -9.41
CA ASN A 359 4.47 -8.74 -10.24
C ASN A 359 4.69 -8.26 -11.69
N ALA A 360 3.59 -8.04 -12.43
CA ALA A 360 3.63 -7.66 -13.85
C ALA A 360 4.13 -6.23 -14.12
N ASP A 361 4.06 -5.35 -13.13
CA ASP A 361 4.57 -3.98 -13.22
C ASP A 361 6.11 -3.99 -13.22
N ASP A 362 6.75 -4.88 -12.47
CA ASP A 362 8.19 -5.15 -12.57
C ASP A 362 8.59 -5.65 -13.94
N LEU A 363 7.81 -6.55 -14.53
CA LEU A 363 8.07 -7.01 -15.89
C LEU A 363 8.07 -5.85 -16.89
N SER A 364 7.16 -4.90 -16.71
CA SER A 364 7.12 -3.71 -17.56
C SER A 364 8.39 -2.88 -17.40
N LYS A 365 8.91 -2.74 -16.18
CA LYS A 365 10.18 -2.06 -15.90
C LYS A 365 11.37 -2.81 -16.52
N TRP A 366 11.47 -4.12 -16.33
CA TRP A 366 12.49 -4.96 -16.96
C TRP A 366 12.46 -4.85 -18.50
N GLN A 367 11.27 -4.88 -19.11
CA GLN A 367 11.13 -4.75 -20.57
C GLN A 367 11.67 -3.42 -21.11
N THR A 368 11.55 -2.34 -20.34
CA THR A 368 12.11 -1.03 -20.71
C THR A 368 13.62 -0.94 -20.52
N ALA A 369 14.18 -1.71 -19.59
CA ALA A 369 15.60 -1.72 -19.24
C ALA A 369 16.43 -2.75 -20.03
N TYR A 370 15.78 -3.79 -20.60
CA TYR A 370 16.46 -4.90 -21.29
C TYR A 370 17.45 -4.44 -22.37
N GLY A 371 18.73 -4.71 -22.13
CA GLY A 371 19.84 -4.31 -23.00
C GLY A 371 20.08 -2.79 -23.10
N VAL A 372 19.52 -1.99 -22.18
CA VAL A 372 19.61 -0.53 -22.15
C VAL A 372 20.48 -0.06 -20.96
N ASP A 373 20.12 -0.45 -19.75
CA ASP A 373 20.80 -0.10 -18.50
C ASP A 373 20.70 -1.25 -17.48
N ASN A 374 21.09 -1.00 -16.23
CA ASN A 374 21.07 -1.97 -15.13
C ASN A 374 19.93 -1.69 -14.13
N SER A 375 18.88 -0.96 -14.53
CA SER A 375 17.79 -0.59 -13.62
C SER A 375 16.82 -1.73 -13.28
N ALA A 376 17.03 -2.92 -13.85
CA ALA A 376 16.35 -4.16 -13.48
C ALA A 376 17.35 -5.33 -13.40
N ASP A 377 18.52 -5.07 -12.80
CA ASP A 377 19.63 -6.00 -12.52
C ASP A 377 19.34 -6.83 -11.25
N ALA A 378 18.64 -7.95 -11.41
CA ALA A 378 18.22 -8.82 -10.31
C ALA A 378 19.33 -9.76 -9.83
N ASP A 379 20.29 -10.11 -10.68
CA ASP A 379 21.39 -11.01 -10.32
C ASP A 379 22.69 -10.30 -9.90
N GLY A 380 22.74 -8.98 -10.09
CA GLY A 380 23.77 -8.07 -9.59
C GLY A 380 25.03 -8.06 -10.46
N ASP A 381 24.93 -8.40 -11.74
CA ASP A 381 26.07 -8.49 -12.66
C ASP A 381 26.36 -7.20 -13.44
N GLY A 382 25.50 -6.19 -13.30
CA GLY A 382 25.67 -4.85 -13.83
C GLY A 382 24.97 -4.62 -15.17
N ASP A 383 24.10 -5.52 -15.65
CA ASP A 383 23.23 -5.28 -16.80
C ASP A 383 21.76 -5.68 -16.55
N THR A 384 20.91 -5.56 -17.57
CA THR A 384 19.53 -6.05 -17.53
C THR A 384 19.30 -6.96 -18.72
N ASP A 385 19.25 -8.26 -18.47
CA ASP A 385 19.18 -9.28 -19.49
C ASP A 385 18.26 -10.47 -19.10
N GLY A 386 18.44 -11.60 -19.78
CA GLY A 386 17.62 -12.80 -19.55
C GLY A 386 17.86 -13.49 -18.21
N ALA A 387 19.02 -13.28 -17.57
CA ALA A 387 19.33 -13.78 -16.24
C ALA A 387 18.47 -13.10 -15.17
N ASP A 388 18.29 -11.78 -15.27
CA ASP A 388 17.41 -11.02 -14.37
C ASP A 388 15.95 -11.43 -14.52
N PHE A 389 15.52 -11.62 -15.77
CA PHE A 389 14.19 -12.11 -16.05
C PHE A 389 13.95 -13.49 -15.43
N LEU A 390 14.97 -14.37 -15.41
CA LEU A 390 14.88 -15.66 -14.74
C LEU A 390 14.77 -15.52 -13.21
N VAL A 391 15.45 -14.54 -12.60
CA VAL A 391 15.26 -14.23 -11.18
C VAL A 391 13.81 -13.81 -10.93
N TRP A 392 13.30 -12.86 -11.71
CA TRP A 392 11.91 -12.42 -11.64
C TRP A 392 10.91 -13.56 -11.86
N GLN A 393 11.12 -14.44 -12.84
CA GLN A 393 10.23 -15.59 -13.08
C GLN A 393 10.19 -16.59 -11.92
N ARG A 394 11.29 -16.73 -11.17
CA ARG A 394 11.32 -17.60 -9.98
C ARG A 394 10.61 -16.98 -8.79
N GLU A 395 10.61 -15.66 -8.69
CA GLU A 395 10.11 -14.92 -7.53
C GLU A 395 8.69 -14.38 -7.74
N MET A 396 8.28 -14.20 -8.99
CA MET A 396 6.90 -13.97 -9.37
C MET A 396 6.03 -15.10 -8.82
N GLY A 397 5.15 -14.75 -7.89
CA GLY A 397 4.28 -15.72 -7.23
C GLY A 397 4.89 -16.44 -6.02
N ALA A 398 6.20 -16.31 -5.74
CA ALA A 398 6.81 -16.83 -4.52
C ALA A 398 6.37 -16.02 -3.29
N PHE A 399 6.33 -14.68 -3.43
CA PHE A 399 5.70 -13.78 -2.46
C PHE A 399 4.16 -13.73 -2.59
N SER A 400 3.61 -14.18 -3.72
CA SER A 400 2.15 -14.35 -3.92
C SER A 400 1.63 -15.75 -3.59
N THR A 401 2.40 -16.61 -2.92
CA THR A 401 1.84 -17.87 -2.36
C THR A 401 0.81 -17.62 -1.25
N LEU A 402 0.51 -16.36 -0.92
CA LEU A 402 -0.62 -15.90 -0.12
C LEU A 402 -1.75 -15.23 -0.92
N ALA A 403 -1.67 -15.14 -2.24
CA ALA A 403 -2.69 -14.52 -3.07
C ALA A 403 -3.01 -15.38 -4.30
N SER A 404 -3.80 -16.44 -4.08
CA SER A 404 -4.56 -17.11 -5.15
C SER A 404 -5.72 -17.91 -4.55
N ASN A 405 -6.72 -17.21 -3.98
CA ASN A 405 -8.08 -17.72 -4.05
C ASN A 405 -8.69 -17.24 -5.36
N SER A 406 -8.39 -17.92 -6.47
CA SER A 406 -9.38 -17.98 -7.53
C SER A 406 -10.61 -18.63 -6.89
N THR A 407 -11.64 -17.83 -6.60
CA THR A 407 -12.95 -18.42 -6.36
C THR A 407 -13.20 -19.34 -7.53
N ALA A 408 -13.35 -20.64 -7.27
CA ALA A 408 -13.83 -21.55 -8.29
C ALA A 408 -15.17 -20.97 -8.72
N VAL A 409 -15.19 -20.33 -9.89
CA VAL A 409 -16.43 -19.92 -10.54
C VAL A 409 -17.28 -21.18 -10.56
N PRO A 410 -18.45 -21.21 -9.89
CA PRO A 410 -19.32 -22.35 -10.02
C PRO A 410 -19.64 -22.45 -11.50
N GLU A 411 -19.07 -23.43 -12.20
CA GLU A 411 -19.48 -23.69 -13.57
C GLU A 411 -20.99 -23.90 -13.52
N PRO A 412 -21.79 -23.18 -14.35
CA PRO A 412 -23.23 -23.41 -14.41
C PRO A 412 -23.42 -24.86 -14.84
N SER A 413 -23.75 -25.71 -13.86
CA SER A 413 -24.07 -27.13 -13.94
C SER A 413 -23.93 -27.73 -15.34
N GLY A 414 -22.70 -27.98 -15.82
CA GLY A 414 -22.47 -28.67 -17.09
C GLY A 414 -23.16 -30.04 -17.12
N MET A 415 -23.33 -30.65 -15.94
CA MET A 415 -24.12 -31.86 -15.71
C MET A 415 -25.62 -31.69 -16.02
N ILE A 416 -26.22 -30.50 -15.81
CA ILE A 416 -27.62 -30.23 -16.18
C ILE A 416 -27.76 -30.12 -17.71
N LEU A 417 -26.82 -29.45 -18.39
CA LEU A 417 -26.82 -29.40 -19.86
C LEU A 417 -26.63 -30.79 -20.49
N LEU A 418 -25.79 -31.64 -19.89
CA LEU A 418 -25.55 -32.99 -20.37
C LEU A 418 -26.76 -33.91 -20.11
N VAL A 419 -27.45 -33.77 -18.97
CA VAL A 419 -28.71 -34.48 -18.67
C VAL A 419 -29.86 -34.00 -19.57
N CYS A 420 -29.96 -32.71 -19.87
CA CYS A 420 -30.93 -32.17 -20.82
C CYS A 420 -30.66 -32.66 -22.26
N ALA A 421 -29.40 -32.74 -22.69
CA ALA A 421 -29.05 -33.24 -24.01
C ALA A 421 -29.35 -34.75 -24.17
N VAL A 422 -29.09 -35.56 -23.14
CA VAL A 422 -29.38 -37.00 -23.16
C VAL A 422 -30.89 -37.26 -23.17
N THR A 423 -31.68 -36.50 -22.40
CA THR A 423 -33.14 -36.67 -22.37
C THR A 423 -33.82 -36.26 -23.69
N LEU A 424 -33.33 -35.21 -24.37
CA LEU A 424 -33.81 -34.82 -25.71
C LEU A 424 -33.47 -35.85 -26.79
N CYS A 425 -32.28 -36.45 -26.75
CA CYS A 425 -31.89 -37.51 -27.69
C CYS A 425 -32.71 -38.80 -27.49
N VAL A 426 -33.03 -39.15 -26.24
CA VAL A 426 -33.85 -40.33 -25.94
C VAL A 426 -35.29 -40.12 -26.41
N GLN A 427 -35.89 -38.94 -26.20
CA GLN A 427 -37.26 -38.64 -26.66
C GLN A 427 -37.42 -38.67 -28.19
N HIS A 428 -36.39 -38.26 -28.95
CA HIS A 428 -36.42 -38.35 -30.41
C HIS A 428 -36.30 -39.79 -30.95
N SER A 429 -35.66 -40.69 -30.21
CA SER A 429 -35.49 -42.09 -30.63
C SER A 429 -36.77 -42.94 -30.53
N PHE A 430 -37.70 -42.57 -29.64
CA PHE A 430 -38.94 -43.32 -29.39
C PHE A 430 -40.15 -42.85 -30.23
N SER A 431 -40.03 -41.75 -30.98
CA SER A 431 -41.15 -41.20 -31.79
C SER A 431 -41.22 -41.73 -33.24
N ARG A 432 -40.49 -42.80 -33.58
CA ARG A 432 -40.68 -43.50 -34.87
C ARG A 432 -41.74 -44.58 -34.71
N LYS A 433 -43.01 -44.22 -34.87
CA LYS A 433 -44.09 -45.21 -35.14
C LYS A 433 -43.89 -45.81 -36.54
N PRO A 434 -43.92 -47.14 -36.70
CA PRO A 434 -43.89 -47.77 -38.02
C PRO A 434 -45.18 -47.46 -38.79
N LYS A 435 -45.06 -47.10 -40.07
CA LYS A 435 -46.17 -46.97 -41.02
C LYS A 435 -46.82 -48.35 -41.22
N ALA A 436 -48.13 -48.42 -41.06
CA ALA A 436 -48.93 -49.55 -41.48
C ALA A 436 -48.93 -49.66 -43.02
N THR A 437 -48.78 -50.88 -43.53
CA THR A 437 -49.20 -51.32 -44.86
C THR A 437 -50.24 -52.40 -44.69
#